data_AF-A0A957NV74-F1
#
_entry.id   AF-A0A957NV74-F1
#
_cell.length_a   1.000
_cell.length_b   1.000
_cell.length_c   1.000
_cell.angle_alpha   90.00
_cell.angle_beta   90.00
_cell.angle_gamma   90.00
#
_symmetry.space_group_name_H-M   'P 1'
#
loop_
_entity.id
_entity.type
_entity.pdbx_description
1 polymer ?
#
loop_
_entity_poly.entity_id
_entity_poly.type
_entity_poly.pdbx_seq_one_letter_code
_entity_poly.pdbx_strand_id
1 'polypeptide(L)'
;LHQANANNDIVRLGQIAHSLRSPAGQLGAHYLGDLCAELEQTTADGDSTQSKLVVQKIVNEYVRVEEALQHALHTEQNASHEAIPA
;
A
#
# COMPACT_ATOMS: atom_id res chain seq x y z
N LEU A 1 3.85 0.58 -9.85
CA LEU A 1 4.74 1.35 -8.95
C LEU A 1 6.22 1.12 -9.31
N HIS A 2 6.73 -0.11 -9.19
CA HIS A 2 8.15 -0.44 -9.43
C HIS A 2 8.70 -0.01 -10.80
N GLN A 3 7.95 -0.24 -11.89
CA GLN A 3 8.41 0.15 -13.23
C GLN A 3 8.51 1.66 -13.42
N ALA A 4 7.56 2.44 -12.88
CA ALA A 4 7.61 3.90 -12.91
C ALA A 4 8.79 4.42 -12.07
N ASN A 5 9.08 3.78 -10.93
CA ASN A 5 10.24 4.11 -10.10
C ASN A 5 11.57 3.82 -10.82
N ALA A 6 11.69 2.67 -11.48
CA ALA A 6 12.88 2.28 -12.24
C ALA A 6 13.16 3.24 -13.41
N ASN A 7 12.11 3.77 -14.04
CA ASN A 7 12.21 4.70 -15.16
C ASN A 7 12.30 6.18 -14.73
N ASN A 8 12.32 6.49 -13.43
CA ASN A 8 12.21 7.85 -12.89
C ASN A 8 10.99 8.63 -13.42
N ASP A 9 9.88 7.93 -13.69
CA ASP A 9 8.65 8.54 -14.20
C ASP A 9 7.83 9.10 -13.02
N ILE A 10 8.26 10.28 -12.56
CA ILE A 10 7.72 10.96 -11.37
C ILE A 10 6.22 11.28 -11.52
N VAL A 11 5.80 11.67 -12.73
CA VAL A 11 4.38 11.95 -13.02
C VAL A 11 3.54 10.69 -12.85
N ARG A 12 4.03 9.56 -13.39
CA ARG A 12 3.34 8.28 -13.26
C ARG A 12 3.30 7.78 -11.82
N LEU A 13 4.33 8.06 -11.01
CA LEU A 13 4.34 7.72 -9.59
C LEU A 13 3.21 8.43 -8.84
N GLY A 14 3.01 9.74 -9.04
CA GLY A 14 1.92 10.49 -8.42
C GLY A 14 0.53 9.96 -8.81
N GLN A 15 0.33 9.62 -10.09
CA GLN A 15 -0.94 9.03 -10.57
C GLN A 15 -1.23 7.66 -9.92
N ILE A 16 -0.21 6.83 -9.75
CA ILE A 16 -0.34 5.53 -9.09
C ILE A 16 -0.69 5.72 -7.61
N ALA A 17 -0.01 6.66 -6.93
CA ALA A 17 -0.27 6.99 -5.53
C ALA A 17 -1.73 7.42 -5.30
N HIS A 18 -2.22 8.34 -6.13
CA HIS A 18 -3.61 8.79 -6.09
C HIS A 18 -4.61 7.64 -6.25
N SER A 19 -4.34 6.74 -7.20
CA SER A 19 -5.20 5.59 -7.47
C SER A 19 -5.20 4.57 -6.33
N LEU A 20 -4.09 4.45 -5.58
CA LEU A 20 -3.93 3.51 -4.47
C LEU A 20 -4.48 4.04 -3.13
N ARG A 21 -4.49 5.36 -2.96
CA ARG A 21 -4.89 6.03 -1.71
C ARG A 21 -6.33 5.69 -1.27
N SER A 22 -7.29 5.79 -2.18
CA SER A 22 -8.70 5.54 -1.87
C SER A 22 -8.96 4.07 -1.48
N PRO A 23 -8.49 3.06 -2.23
CA PRO A 23 -8.55 1.67 -1.81
C PRO A 23 -7.88 1.41 -0.46
N ALA A 24 -6.72 2.00 -0.19
CA ALA A 24 -6.04 1.87 1.10
C ALA A 24 -6.91 2.39 2.26
N GLY A 25 -7.58 3.53 2.06
CA GLY A 25 -8.53 4.07 3.03
C GLY A 25 -9.74 3.17 3.27
N GLN A 26 -10.33 2.60 2.20
CA GLN A 26 -11.48 1.69 2.30
C GLN A 26 -11.15 0.38 3.03
N LEU A 27 -9.91 -0.10 2.88
CA LEU A 27 -9.41 -1.30 3.55
C LEU A 27 -9.02 -1.07 5.02
N GLY A 28 -8.99 0.19 5.47
CA GLY A 28 -8.46 0.56 6.80
C GLY A 28 -6.93 0.60 6.89
N ALA A 29 -6.23 0.49 5.76
CA ALA A 29 -4.78 0.62 5.65
C ALA A 29 -4.36 2.10 5.69
N HIS A 30 -4.67 2.80 6.78
CA HIS A 30 -4.52 4.25 6.89
C HIS A 30 -3.09 4.73 6.63
N TYR A 31 -2.09 4.05 7.19
CA TYR A 31 -0.69 4.42 6.99
C TYR A 31 -0.25 4.28 5.53
N LEU A 32 -0.75 3.26 4.80
CA LEU A 32 -0.53 3.14 3.35
C LEU A 32 -1.17 4.31 2.59
N GLY A 33 -2.35 4.75 3.02
CA GLY A 33 -3.02 5.93 2.47
C GLY A 33 -2.24 7.23 2.71
N ASP A 34 -1.65 7.40 3.90
CA ASP A 34 -0.83 8.56 4.24
C ASP A 34 0.45 8.61 3.39
N LEU A 35 1.11 7.46 3.19
CA LEU A 35 2.28 7.36 2.32
C LEU A 35 1.95 7.66 0.85
N CYS A 36 0.76 7.29 0.37
CA CYS A 36 0.30 7.67 -0.96
C CYS A 36 0.11 9.18 -1.08
N ALA A 37 -0.46 9.83 -0.04
CA ALA A 37 -0.58 11.29 0.00
C ALA A 37 0.81 11.99 0.05
N GLU A 38 1.76 11.44 0.81
CA GLU A 38 3.15 11.92 0.84
C GLU A 38 3.78 11.83 -0.55
N LEU A 39 3.57 10.73 -1.29
CA LEU A 39 4.11 10.57 -2.65
C LEU A 39 3.45 11.53 -3.65
N GLU A 40 2.15 11.77 -3.55
CA GLU A 40 1.46 12.80 -4.35
C GLU A 40 2.11 14.18 -4.13
N GLN A 41 2.41 14.53 -2.88
CA GLN A 41 3.04 15.79 -2.53
C GLN A 41 4.49 15.88 -3.07
N THR A 42 5.33 14.88 -2.81
CA THR A 42 6.73 14.92 -3.24
C THR A 42 6.88 14.90 -4.76
N THR A 43 5.94 14.27 -5.47
CA THR A 43 5.91 14.27 -6.94
C THR A 43 5.45 15.61 -7.49
N ALA A 44 4.48 16.27 -6.85
CA ALA A 44 4.06 17.64 -7.19
C ALA A 44 5.17 18.66 -6.95
N ASP A 45 5.95 18.49 -5.88
CA ASP A 45 7.09 19.35 -5.54
C ASP A 45 8.33 19.09 -6.43
N GLY A 46 8.29 18.05 -7.27
CA GLY A 46 9.41 17.66 -8.14
C GLY A 46 10.61 17.04 -7.41
N ASP A 47 10.45 16.68 -6.13
CA ASP A 47 11.50 16.06 -5.33
C ASP A 47 11.60 14.57 -5.66
N SER A 48 12.38 14.25 -6.70
CA SER A 48 12.62 12.88 -7.16
C SER A 48 13.29 12.01 -6.08
N THR A 49 14.14 12.59 -5.23
CA THR A 49 14.85 11.85 -4.18
C THR A 49 13.88 11.41 -3.11
N GLN A 50 13.07 12.33 -2.59
CA GLN A 50 12.05 12.00 -1.60
C GLN A 50 10.98 11.09 -2.19
N SER A 51 10.53 11.33 -3.42
CA SER A 51 9.57 10.45 -4.10
C SER A 51 10.02 9.00 -4.14
N LYS A 52 11.31 8.74 -4.42
CA LYS A 52 11.87 7.37 -4.38
C LYS A 52 11.87 6.77 -2.98
N LEU A 53 12.20 7.57 -1.97
CA LEU A 53 12.17 7.12 -0.57
C LEU A 53 10.74 6.75 -0.16
N VAL A 54 9.76 7.58 -0.50
CA VAL A 54 8.34 7.31 -0.21
C VAL A 54 7.85 6.07 -0.96
N VAL A 55 8.24 5.88 -2.22
CA VAL A 55 7.93 4.64 -2.96
C VAL A 55 8.41 3.39 -2.20
N GLN A 56 9.62 3.40 -1.63
CA GLN A 56 10.11 2.26 -0.86
C GLN A 56 9.31 2.04 0.43
N LYS A 57 8.88 3.12 1.10
CA LYS A 57 7.97 3.01 2.25
C LYS A 57 6.63 2.39 1.84
N ILE A 58 6.03 2.82 0.73
CA ILE A 58 4.77 2.28 0.20
C ILE A 58 4.88 0.78 -0.08
N VAL A 59 5.98 0.34 -0.69
CA VAL A 59 6.21 -1.08 -0.98
C VAL A 59 6.25 -1.90 0.32
N ASN A 60 7.01 -1.43 1.30
CA ASN A 60 7.14 -2.14 2.58
C ASN A 60 5.80 -2.20 3.33
N GLU A 61 5.04 -1.10 3.34
CA GLU A 61 3.74 -1.07 3.99
C GLU A 61 2.71 -1.93 3.26
N TYR A 62 2.75 -1.97 1.93
CA TYR A 62 1.88 -2.84 1.16
C TYR A 62 2.10 -4.32 1.52
N VAL A 63 3.36 -4.76 1.62
CA VAL A 63 3.70 -6.14 2.05
C VAL A 63 3.14 -6.42 3.44
N ARG A 64 3.32 -5.49 4.38
CA ARG A 64 2.78 -5.62 5.75
C ARG A 64 1.25 -5.75 5.77
N VAL A 65 0.55 -4.96 4.96
CA VAL A 65 -0.92 -5.01 4.84
C VAL A 65 -1.36 -6.35 4.22
N GLU A 66 -0.66 -6.81 3.18
CA GLU A 66 -0.93 -8.09 2.52
C GLU A 66 -0.77 -9.26 3.51
N GLU A 67 0.31 -9.30 4.28
CA GLU A 67 0.53 -10.31 5.32
C GLU A 67 -0.58 -10.28 6.37
N ALA A 68 -0.97 -9.10 6.85
CA ALA A 68 -2.04 -8.94 7.83
C ALA A 68 -3.39 -9.45 7.31
N LEU A 69 -3.72 -9.17 6.04
CA LEU A 69 -4.93 -9.65 5.40
C LEU A 69 -4.92 -11.17 5.21
N GLN A 70 -3.79 -11.75 4.79
CA GLN A 70 -3.65 -13.20 4.66
C GLN A 70 -3.82 -13.90 6.01
N HIS A 71 -3.24 -13.34 7.07
CA HIS A 71 -3.43 -13.85 8.44
C HIS A 71 -4.89 -13.77 8.89
N ALA A 72 -5.58 -12.65 8.64
CA ALA A 72 -7.00 -12.52 8.96
C ALA A 72 -7.85 -13.56 8.22
N LEU A 73 -7.62 -13.75 6.91
CA LEU A 73 -8.33 -14.74 6.11
C LEU A 73 -8.11 -16.18 6.60
N HIS A 74 -6.86 -16.56 6.93
CA HIS A 74 -6.58 -17.89 7.45
C HIS A 74 -7.16 -18.13 8.85
N THR A 75 -7.24 -17.09 9.69
CA THR A 75 -7.83 -17.19 11.04
C THR A 75 -9.33 -17.44 10.97
N GLU A 76 -10.04 -16.75 10.07
CA GLU A 76 -11.49 -16.93 9.83
C GLU A 76 -11.82 -18.34 9.27
N GLN A 77 -10.94 -18.89 8.43
CA GLN A 77 -11.13 -20.23 7.86
C GLN A 77 -10.96 -21.34 8.91
N ASN A 78 -10.04 -21.19 9.86
CA ASN A 78 -9.82 -22.17 10.92
C ASN A 78 -10.90 -22.11 12.01
N ALA A 79 -11.41 -20.91 12.33
CA ALA A 79 -12.50 -20.75 13.31
C ALA A 79 -13.81 -21.43 12.87
N SER A 80 -14.02 -21.61 11.56
CA SER A 80 -15.19 -22.30 11.00
C SER A 80 -15.09 -23.84 11.08
N HIS A 81 -13.93 -24.41 11.43
CA HIS A 81 -13.70 -25.87 11.43
C HIS A 81 -13.84 -26.53 12.83
N GLU A 82 -13.87 -25.76 13.92
CA GLU A 82 -13.93 -26.31 15.29
C GLU A 82 -15.36 -26.36 15.90
N ALA A 83 -16.39 -25.94 15.16
CA ALA A 83 -17.75 -25.76 15.71
C ALA A 83 -18.69 -26.99 15.63
N ILE A 84 -18.20 -28.21 15.39
CA ILE A 84 -19.02 -29.43 15.46
C ILE A 84 -18.38 -30.46 16.40
N PRO A 85 -18.71 -30.45 17.71
CA PRO A 85 -18.55 -31.63 18.52
C PRO A 85 -19.64 -32.67 18.16
N ALA A 86 -19.24 -33.95 18.19
CA ALA A 86 -20.02 -35.14 17.87
C ALA A 86 -21.28 -35.32 18.75
#